data_AF-A0AAE0KT78-F1
#
_entry.id   AF-A0AAE0KT78-F1
#
_cell.length_a   1.000
_cell.length_b   1.000
_cell.length_c   1.000
_cell.angle_alpha   90.00
_cell.angle_beta   90.00
_cell.angle_gamma   90.00
#
_symmetry.space_group_name_H-M   'P 1'
#
loop_
_entity.id
_entity.type
_entity.pdbx_description
1 polymer ?
#
loop_
_entity_poly.entity_id
_entity_poly.type
_entity_poly.pdbx_seq_one_letter_code
_entity_poly.pdbx_strand_id
1 'polypeptide(L)'
;MDQQTREVAVAMKHIENELLNLRCPHCTRVFKDWLGCAAVCCSHDRGGCKGYFCGWCLKPCRGQKDAHDHAGACRQTPTGDKVGLFPSDQTIMIAQEMLKRKRVDKYLQSLSSDIRQELEPKIARHFSK
;
A
#
# COMPACT_ATOMS: atom_id res chain seq x y z
N MET A 1 -20.32 6.76 -25.31
CA MET A 1 -19.88 6.11 -24.06
C MET A 1 -21.05 6.15 -23.11
N ASP A 2 -21.61 4.98 -22.79
CA ASP A 2 -22.63 4.82 -21.77
C ASP A 2 -22.09 5.17 -20.36
N GLN A 3 -23.00 5.36 -19.41
CA GLN A 3 -22.69 5.78 -18.05
C GLN A 3 -21.83 4.75 -17.30
N GLN A 4 -22.10 3.46 -17.49
CA GLN A 4 -21.39 2.36 -16.85
C GLN A 4 -19.91 2.30 -17.29
N THR A 5 -19.65 2.42 -18.59
CA THR A 5 -18.29 2.49 -19.16
C THR A 5 -17.49 3.65 -18.56
N ARG A 6 -18.14 4.81 -18.34
CA ARG A 6 -17.48 5.97 -17.71
C ARG A 6 -17.13 5.69 -16.25
N GLU A 7 -18.04 5.06 -15.50
CA GLU A 7 -17.82 4.71 -14.10
C GLU A 7 -16.71 3.67 -13.93
N VAL A 8 -16.66 2.65 -14.79
CA VAL A 8 -15.55 1.66 -14.83
C VAL A 8 -14.23 2.36 -15.12
N ALA A 9 -14.17 3.28 -16.08
CA ALA A 9 -12.95 4.01 -16.39
C ALA A 9 -12.48 4.90 -15.22
N VAL A 10 -13.41 5.59 -14.54
CA VAL A 10 -13.11 6.40 -13.35
C VAL A 10 -12.60 5.52 -12.21
N ALA A 11 -13.24 4.39 -11.96
CA ALA A 11 -12.84 3.45 -10.92
C ALA A 11 -11.46 2.83 -11.19
N MET A 12 -11.18 2.41 -12.43
CA MET A 12 -9.84 1.92 -12.82
C MET A 12 -8.77 2.98 -12.58
N LYS A 13 -9.03 4.23 -12.99
CA LYS A 13 -8.09 5.33 -12.78
C LYS A 13 -7.84 5.58 -11.30
N HIS A 14 -8.86 5.45 -10.44
CA HIS A 14 -8.68 5.55 -8.99
C HIS A 14 -7.81 4.42 -8.44
N ILE A 15 -8.06 3.18 -8.85
CA ILE A 15 -7.27 2.00 -8.45
C ILE A 15 -5.80 2.19 -8.80
N GLU A 16 -5.51 2.52 -10.07
CA GLU A 16 -4.15 2.67 -10.57
C GLU A 16 -3.38 3.81 -9.88
N ASN A 17 -4.02 4.96 -9.68
CA ASN A 17 -3.34 6.13 -9.15
C ASN A 17 -3.26 6.16 -7.62
N GLU A 18 -4.29 5.66 -6.92
CA GLU A 18 -4.44 5.84 -5.48
C GLU A 18 -4.28 4.56 -4.66
N LEU A 19 -4.67 3.40 -5.19
CA LEU A 19 -4.68 2.16 -4.41
C LEU A 19 -3.42 1.32 -4.65
N LEU A 20 -2.96 1.24 -5.91
CA LEU A 20 -1.75 0.49 -6.28
C LEU A 20 -0.45 1.23 -5.97
N ASN A 21 -0.50 2.56 -5.85
CA ASN A 21 0.62 3.38 -5.42
C ASN A 21 0.59 3.59 -3.91
N LEU A 22 1.49 2.92 -3.18
CA LEU A 22 1.61 3.15 -1.75
C LEU A 22 2.23 4.53 -1.49
N ARG A 23 1.61 5.29 -0.60
CA ARG A 23 1.93 6.69 -0.32
C ARG A 23 2.34 6.86 1.15
N CYS A 24 3.21 7.84 1.39
CA CYS A 24 3.54 8.30 2.73
C CYS A 24 2.26 8.80 3.44
N PRO A 25 1.97 8.35 4.67
CA PRO A 25 0.77 8.79 5.40
C PRO A 25 0.83 10.26 5.85
N HIS A 26 2.00 10.90 5.78
CA HIS A 26 2.20 12.29 6.19
C HIS A 26 2.07 13.29 5.03
N CYS A 27 2.62 12.97 3.85
CA CYS A 27 2.67 13.90 2.72
C CYS A 27 2.14 13.34 1.39
N THR A 28 1.47 12.18 1.42
CA THR A 28 0.81 11.53 0.27
C THR A 28 1.72 11.19 -0.93
N ARG A 29 3.03 11.35 -0.78
CA ARG A 29 4.01 11.03 -1.81
C ARG A 29 4.14 9.52 -1.99
N VAL A 30 4.15 9.06 -3.24
CA VAL A 30 4.46 7.66 -3.57
C VAL A 30 5.90 7.34 -3.17
N PHE A 31 6.10 6.25 -2.44
CA PHE A 31 7.43 5.73 -2.12
C PHE A 31 7.65 4.43 -2.90
N LYS A 32 8.80 4.31 -3.57
CA LYS A 32 9.15 3.15 -4.40
C LYS A 32 10.15 2.22 -3.72
N ASP A 33 11.03 2.78 -2.90
CA ASP A 33 12.24 2.08 -2.48
C ASP A 33 12.17 1.85 -0.97
N TRP A 34 12.09 0.58 -0.59
CA TRP A 34 12.34 0.13 0.76
C TRP A 34 13.84 -0.15 0.91
N LEU A 35 14.45 0.34 1.99
CA LEU A 35 15.87 0.13 2.27
C LEU A 35 16.03 -0.40 3.70
N GLY A 36 16.18 -1.71 3.83
CA GLY A 36 16.73 -2.39 5.00
C GLY A 36 15.88 -2.39 6.28
N CYS A 37 15.09 -1.35 6.56
CA CYS A 37 14.34 -1.21 7.81
C CYS A 37 12.83 -1.01 7.58
N ALA A 38 12.00 -1.78 8.29
CA ALA A 38 10.54 -1.66 8.28
C ALA A 38 10.00 -0.45 9.07
N ALA A 39 10.86 0.33 9.73
CA ALA A 39 10.55 1.67 10.22
C ALA A 39 10.96 2.69 9.15
N VAL A 40 10.02 3.00 8.26
CA VAL A 40 10.29 3.80 7.07
C VAL A 40 10.33 5.29 7.43
N CYS A 41 11.35 5.99 6.95
CA CYS A 41 11.40 7.44 6.95
C CYS A 41 11.16 7.95 5.53
N CYS A 42 10.27 8.92 5.36
CA CYS A 42 10.06 9.59 4.09
C CYS A 42 11.29 10.45 3.74
N SER A 43 12.22 9.90 2.94
CA SER A 43 13.57 10.45 2.75
C SER A 43 13.59 11.85 2.13
N HIS A 44 14.45 12.71 2.68
CA HIS A 44 14.55 14.13 2.32
C HIS A 44 15.25 14.38 0.98
N ASP A 45 16.23 13.54 0.64
CA ASP A 45 17.10 13.62 -0.54
C ASP A 45 16.33 13.65 -1.86
N ARG A 46 15.13 13.04 -1.89
CA ARG A 46 14.24 13.09 -3.05
C ARG A 46 13.10 14.11 -2.92
N GLY A 47 13.01 14.86 -1.81
CA GLY A 47 11.93 15.82 -1.49
C GLY A 47 10.81 15.26 -0.58
N GLY A 48 11.11 14.29 0.28
CA GLY A 48 10.17 13.74 1.26
C GLY A 48 10.01 14.61 2.51
N CYS A 49 8.99 14.30 3.32
CA CYS A 49 8.60 15.11 4.48
C CYS A 49 9.33 14.75 5.79
N LYS A 50 10.25 13.77 5.79
CA LYS A 50 10.91 13.23 7.00
C LYS A 50 9.98 12.57 8.02
N GLY A 51 8.71 12.37 7.66
CA GLY A 51 7.76 11.64 8.50
C GLY A 51 8.11 10.15 8.58
N TYR A 52 7.96 9.58 9.78
CA TYR A 52 8.21 8.16 10.03
C TYR A 52 6.90 7.37 9.99
N PHE A 53 6.94 6.13 9.49
CA PHE A 53 5.79 5.25 9.43
C PHE A 53 6.19 3.79 9.33
N CYS A 54 5.23 2.91 9.59
CA CYS A 54 5.44 1.47 9.51
C CYS A 54 5.45 0.97 8.06
N GLY A 55 6.47 0.23 7.65
CA GLY A 55 6.56 -0.41 6.33
C GLY A 55 5.56 -1.55 6.13
N TRP A 56 5.02 -2.12 7.21
CA TRP A 56 4.05 -3.22 7.17
C TRP A 56 2.60 -2.78 7.00
N CYS A 57 2.21 -1.67 7.63
CA CYS A 57 0.82 -1.23 7.69
C CYS A 57 0.60 0.22 7.26
N LEU A 58 1.69 0.97 7.02
CA LEU A 58 1.69 2.39 6.67
C LEU A 58 1.07 3.31 7.73
N LYS A 59 0.99 2.85 8.99
CA LYS A 59 0.58 3.69 10.11
C LYS A 59 1.61 4.82 10.31
N PRO A 60 1.18 6.10 10.37
CA PRO A 60 2.07 7.19 10.72
C PRO A 60 2.58 7.05 12.15
N CYS A 61 3.86 7.33 12.34
CA CYS A 61 4.56 7.30 13.62
C CYS A 61 5.09 8.69 13.95
N ARG A 62 5.24 8.97 15.26
CA ARG A 62 5.66 10.30 15.74
C ARG A 62 7.15 10.57 15.55
N GLY A 63 7.95 9.51 15.41
CA GLY A 63 9.39 9.61 15.22
C GLY A 63 10.04 8.24 14.99
N GLN A 64 11.36 8.24 14.86
CA GLN A 64 12.14 7.04 14.57
C GLN A 64 11.90 5.92 15.60
N LYS A 65 11.94 6.23 16.90
CA LYS A 65 11.75 5.23 17.96
C LYS A 65 10.37 4.58 17.87
N ASP A 66 9.31 5.38 17.75
CA ASP A 66 7.92 4.90 17.64
C ASP A 66 7.73 4.03 16.39
N ALA A 67 8.37 4.40 15.27
CA ALA A 67 8.35 3.59 14.06
C ALA A 67 9.06 2.24 14.23
N HIS A 68 10.21 2.21 14.92
CA HIS A 68 10.89 0.96 15.24
C HIS A 68 10.08 0.07 16.19
N ASP A 69 9.57 0.64 17.28
CA ASP A 69 8.76 -0.08 18.27
C ASP A 69 7.50 -0.68 17.61
N HIS A 70 6.82 0.11 16.77
CA HIS A 70 5.64 -0.36 16.06
C HIS A 70 5.98 -1.42 15.01
N ALA A 71 6.99 -1.19 14.16
CA ALA A 71 7.34 -2.13 13.10
C ALA A 71 7.80 -3.48 13.65
N GLY A 72 8.53 -3.50 14.77
CA GLY A 72 8.97 -4.72 15.44
C GLY A 72 7.85 -5.56 16.08
N ALA A 73 6.69 -4.94 16.35
CA ALA A 73 5.51 -5.59 16.94
C ALA A 73 4.28 -5.56 16.00
N CYS A 74 4.45 -5.22 14.73
CA CYS A 74 3.33 -5.02 13.82
C CYS A 74 2.66 -6.34 13.47
N ARG A 75 1.35 -6.43 13.65
CA ARG A 75 0.55 -7.63 13.34
C ARG A 75 0.16 -7.78 11.86
N GLN A 76 0.65 -6.88 11.01
CA GLN A 76 0.41 -6.91 9.56
C GLN A 76 1.63 -7.45 8.79
N THR A 77 2.55 -8.14 9.46
CA THR A 77 3.65 -8.83 8.81
C THR A 77 3.11 -10.03 8.01
N PRO A 78 3.66 -10.33 6.81
CA PRO A 78 3.14 -11.39 5.94
C PRO A 78 3.09 -12.81 6.52
N THR A 79 3.88 -13.11 7.54
CA THR A 79 4.02 -14.49 8.07
C THR A 79 3.48 -14.68 9.48
N GLY A 80 2.85 -13.70 10.13
CA GLY A 80 2.40 -13.84 11.53
C GLY A 80 3.53 -13.98 12.56
N ASP A 81 4.75 -14.31 12.11
CA ASP A 81 5.99 -14.26 12.84
C ASP A 81 6.59 -12.85 12.81
N LYS A 82 7.39 -12.55 13.84
CA LYS A 82 8.22 -11.36 13.90
C LYS A 82 9.30 -11.47 12.82
N VAL A 83 8.96 -11.09 11.57
CA VAL A 83 9.93 -10.86 10.48
C VAL A 83 11.02 -9.85 10.93
N GLY A 84 10.75 -9.14 12.03
CA GLY A 84 11.69 -8.27 12.68
C GLY A 84 11.73 -6.94 11.96
N LEU A 85 12.67 -6.12 12.39
CA LEU A 85 12.80 -4.77 11.85
C LEU A 85 13.48 -4.74 10.47
N PHE A 86 14.21 -5.81 10.11
CA PHE A 86 15.03 -5.90 8.92
C PHE A 86 14.62 -7.08 8.01
N PRO A 87 13.46 -6.99 7.34
CA PRO A 87 13.01 -8.02 6.41
C PRO A 87 13.85 -8.13 5.14
N SER A 88 13.65 -9.20 4.37
CA SER A 88 14.15 -9.25 2.99
C SER A 88 13.30 -8.38 2.07
N ASP A 89 13.86 -7.97 0.92
CA ASP A 89 13.12 -7.26 -0.14
C ASP A 89 11.88 -8.05 -0.56
N GLN A 90 12.01 -9.37 -0.72
CA GLN A 90 10.90 -10.25 -1.07
C GLN A 90 9.77 -10.19 -0.03
N THR A 91 10.10 -10.16 1.26
CA THR A 91 9.09 -10.09 2.32
C THR A 91 8.37 -8.76 2.31
N ILE A 92 9.07 -7.64 2.08
CA ILE A 92 8.43 -6.34 1.96
C ILE A 92 7.58 -6.24 0.69
N MET A 93 8.03 -6.79 -0.43
CA MET A 93 7.24 -6.84 -1.65
C MET A 93 5.92 -7.57 -1.43
N ILE A 94 5.95 -8.73 -0.74
CA ILE A 94 4.74 -9.47 -0.35
C ILE A 94 3.84 -8.60 0.54
N ALA A 95 4.39 -7.96 1.57
CA ALA A 95 3.61 -7.09 2.46
C ALA A 95 2.94 -5.93 1.72
N GLN A 96 3.68 -5.29 0.81
CA GLN A 96 3.15 -4.21 -0.01
C GLN A 96 2.06 -4.69 -0.97
N GLU A 97 2.22 -5.87 -1.57
CA GLU A 97 1.19 -6.48 -2.39
C GLU A 97 -0.08 -6.77 -1.58
N MET A 98 0.06 -7.35 -0.38
CA MET A 98 -1.07 -7.57 0.53
C MET A 98 -1.80 -6.28 0.90
N LEU A 99 -1.06 -5.19 1.17
CA LEU A 99 -1.64 -3.87 1.43
C LEU A 99 -2.41 -3.33 0.23
N LYS A 100 -1.84 -3.43 -0.97
CA LYS A 100 -2.49 -2.99 -2.22
C LYS A 100 -3.77 -3.79 -2.46
N ARG A 101 -3.73 -5.12 -2.35
CA ARG A 101 -4.92 -6.00 -2.46
C ARG A 101 -6.01 -5.59 -1.49
N LYS A 102 -5.69 -5.47 -0.19
CA LYS A 102 -6.65 -5.08 0.85
C LYS A 102 -7.32 -3.73 0.57
N ARG A 103 -6.58 -2.76 0.01
CA ARG A 103 -7.13 -1.45 -0.39
C ARG A 103 -8.07 -1.57 -1.58
N VAL A 104 -7.67 -2.33 -2.59
CA VAL A 104 -8.50 -2.58 -3.78
C VAL A 104 -9.77 -3.33 -3.41
N ASP A 105 -9.68 -4.39 -2.61
CA ASP A 105 -10.83 -5.18 -2.15
C ASP A 105 -11.84 -4.30 -1.40
N LYS A 106 -11.34 -3.45 -0.48
CA LYS A 106 -12.19 -2.50 0.25
C LYS A 106 -12.88 -1.51 -0.69
N TYR A 107 -12.18 -1.03 -1.72
CA TYR A 107 -12.78 -0.12 -2.70
C TYR A 107 -13.81 -0.83 -3.57
N LEU A 108 -13.52 -2.02 -4.08
CA LEU A 108 -14.46 -2.84 -4.83
C LEU A 108 -15.73 -3.14 -4.04
N GLN A 109 -15.60 -3.39 -2.73
CA GLN A 109 -16.74 -3.57 -1.81
C GLN A 109 -17.70 -2.38 -1.78
N SER A 110 -17.22 -1.17 -2.09
CA SER A 110 -18.04 0.05 -2.12
C SER A 110 -18.73 0.31 -3.46
N LEU A 111 -18.38 -0.43 -4.51
CA LEU A 111 -18.96 -0.31 -5.85
C LEU A 111 -20.16 -1.25 -6.03
N SER A 112 -21.04 -0.92 -6.98
CA SER A 112 -22.13 -1.81 -7.41
C SER A 112 -21.60 -3.12 -7.99
N SER A 113 -22.44 -4.15 -7.98
CA SER A 113 -22.11 -5.48 -8.52
C SER A 113 -21.63 -5.41 -9.97
N ASP A 114 -22.29 -4.59 -10.78
CA ASP A 114 -22.10 -4.54 -12.24
C ASP A 114 -20.74 -3.93 -12.56
N ILE A 115 -20.39 -2.82 -11.89
CA ILE A 115 -19.08 -2.19 -12.00
C ILE A 115 -17.99 -3.12 -11.47
N ARG A 116 -18.21 -3.82 -10.36
CA ARG A 116 -17.24 -4.76 -9.80
C ARG A 116 -16.93 -5.90 -10.77
N GLN A 117 -17.95 -6.53 -11.35
CA GLN A 117 -17.79 -7.64 -12.29
C GLN A 117 -16.97 -7.24 -13.53
N GLU A 118 -17.12 -6.01 -14.00
CA GLU A 118 -16.30 -5.50 -15.11
C GLU A 118 -14.85 -5.17 -14.72
N LEU A 119 -14.63 -4.74 -13.47
CA LEU A 119 -13.32 -4.33 -12.98
C LEU A 119 -12.43 -5.52 -12.58
N GLU A 120 -12.99 -6.56 -11.96
CA GLU A 120 -12.27 -7.72 -11.45
C GLU A 120 -11.26 -8.33 -12.46
N PRO A 121 -11.62 -8.65 -13.72
CA PRO A 121 -10.66 -9.21 -14.68
C PRO A 121 -9.57 -8.21 -15.10
N LYS A 122 -9.84 -6.91 -15.04
CA LYS A 122 -8.85 -5.85 -15.35
C LYS A 122 -7.85 -5.72 -14.20
N ILE A 123 -8.33 -5.75 -12.97
CA ILE A 123 -7.53 -5.63 -11.74
C ILE A 123 -6.63 -6.83 -11.53
N ALA A 124 -7.11 -8.05 -11.83
CA ALA A 124 -6.33 -9.28 -11.66
C ALA A 124 -4.93 -9.18 -12.28
N ARG A 125 -4.81 -8.51 -13.43
CA ARG A 125 -3.54 -8.28 -14.16
C ARG A 125 -2.47 -7.53 -13.36
N HIS A 126 -2.85 -6.73 -12.37
CA HIS A 126 -1.91 -5.99 -11.51
C HIS A 126 -1.35 -6.82 -10.34
N PHE A 127 -1.95 -7.97 -10.09
CA PHE A 127 -1.70 -8.80 -8.92
C PHE A 127 -1.30 -10.23 -9.27
N SER A 128 -1.33 -10.61 -10.55
CA SER A 128 -0.83 -11.91 -11.01
C SER A 128 0.70 -11.93 -11.00
N LYS A 129 1.26 -13.01 -10.42
CA LYS A 129 2.63 -13.48 -10.66
C LYS A 129 2.63 -14.42 -11.85
#